data_AF-A0A135USW6-F1
#
_entry.id   AF-A0A135USW6-F1
#
_cell.length_a   1.000
_cell.length_b   1.000
_cell.length_c   1.000
_cell.angle_alpha   90.00
_cell.angle_beta   90.00
_cell.angle_gamma   90.00
#
_symmetry.space_group_name_H-M   'P 1'
#
loop_
_entity.id
_entity.type
_entity.pdbx_description
1 polymer ?
#
loop_
_entity_poly.entity_id
_entity_poly.type
_entity_poly.pdbx_seq_one_letter_code
_entity_poly.pdbx_strand_id
1 'polypeptide(L)'
;KEPPQQYDPVTGLPIKDGSPAPSDPSKPAEPGQPVPWHPSSSCLQTEHRFEPKFFDLTFAADKSISVLQTVESNSPSRGYQAQVSGDLVVRRQRAGRPGPSIEFEVVSNDPALDVAVEWNSEQQLLIRTPQRVEWTESRRPCMTVRATVWVPEGASLRHMLLWATNLDVRVIDDLSINLADGLEIGTLSGDVHSPVQVPTTYRLNSRDILVKTISGDIIGSWPLYDSLKINSESGDIIANVAPQQVLDSRPRPAVLEFATISGDITVKEPLAAAAESSKPDTVVPPRDYITTLDTKSGSIKAWVAFSSAAVAESISGDIAVEFLPVYNVSLLQAVAEPELHTKTKSGDTAVKILDPIWVEILGTEGAYEGEKPRANPDEPVDIPTNPLPTPDKIPRMPGVPFTPIGAGPWKRIPLPGGRHLDDAWRVVRRHPLADAITASSSQQERAVAIKDQPPMRHLKSSHGSVSGSMELKYPASWEGTVEAESISGKIDIRGKDVKIDSRTKWPKGVHAHKGQPWNCQVSLGSVSGDEILIVGEER
;
A
#
# COMPACT_ATOMS: atom_id res chain seq x y z
N LYS A 1 0.61 51.52 23.85
CA LYS A 1 -0.70 50.84 23.94
C LYS A 1 -0.55 49.52 23.20
N GLU A 2 -0.15 48.48 23.90
CA GLU A 2 -0.14 47.10 23.39
C GLU A 2 -1.57 46.54 23.39
N PRO A 3 -1.92 45.61 22.48
CA PRO A 3 -3.23 44.97 22.47
C PRO A 3 -3.35 43.94 23.61
N PRO A 4 -4.56 43.68 24.12
CA PRO A 4 -4.77 42.79 25.25
C PRO A 4 -4.57 41.32 24.84
N GLN A 5 -3.76 40.58 25.61
CA GLN A 5 -3.62 39.13 25.48
C GLN A 5 -4.94 38.45 25.90
N GLN A 6 -5.51 37.62 25.02
CA GLN A 6 -6.70 36.82 25.32
C GLN A 6 -6.31 35.55 26.09
N TYR A 7 -7.03 35.27 27.16
CA TYR A 7 -6.92 34.06 27.98
C TYR A 7 -8.05 33.08 27.62
N ASP A 8 -7.75 31.78 27.67
CA ASP A 8 -8.74 30.71 27.44
C ASP A 8 -9.76 30.67 28.60
N PRO A 9 -11.08 30.78 28.33
CA PRO A 9 -12.12 30.84 29.36
C PRO A 9 -12.40 29.53 30.10
N VAL A 10 -11.82 28.39 29.68
CA VAL A 10 -11.97 27.09 30.37
C VAL A 10 -10.78 26.77 31.26
N THR A 11 -9.57 27.19 30.89
CA THR A 11 -8.32 26.81 31.58
C THR A 11 -7.61 27.97 32.29
N GLY A 12 -7.96 29.23 31.99
CA GLY A 12 -7.38 30.41 32.63
C GLY A 12 -5.92 30.68 32.25
N LEU A 13 -5.39 30.01 31.22
CA LEU A 13 -4.02 30.17 30.73
C LEU A 13 -3.97 31.09 29.49
N PRO A 14 -2.86 31.82 29.27
CA PRO A 14 -2.67 32.61 28.05
C PRO A 14 -2.54 31.68 26.85
N ILE A 15 -3.28 32.00 25.77
CA ILE A 15 -3.26 31.24 24.52
C ILE A 15 -1.84 31.35 23.93
N LYS A 16 -1.08 30.26 23.97
CA LYS A 16 0.21 30.14 23.27
C LYS A 16 -0.08 29.76 21.82
N ASP A 17 0.12 30.70 20.90
CA ASP A 17 0.27 30.37 19.48
C ASP A 17 1.52 29.48 19.32
N GLY A 18 1.31 28.23 18.94
CA GLY A 18 2.38 27.28 18.61
C GLY A 18 2.27 25.96 19.36
N SER A 19 1.38 25.08 18.91
CA SER A 19 1.63 23.63 19.03
C SER A 19 2.80 23.26 18.11
N PRO A 20 3.67 22.30 18.50
CA PRO A 20 4.72 21.83 17.60
C PRO A 20 4.05 21.20 16.38
N ALA A 21 4.30 21.79 15.21
CA ALA A 21 3.85 21.24 13.96
C ALA A 21 4.41 19.82 13.81
N PRO A 22 3.64 18.85 13.28
CA PRO A 22 4.23 17.63 12.74
C PRO A 22 5.31 18.04 11.72
N SER A 23 6.44 17.35 11.73
CA SER A 23 7.50 17.57 10.75
C SER A 23 6.89 17.55 9.34
N ASP A 24 6.87 18.72 8.72
CA ASP A 24 6.41 18.93 7.35
C ASP A 24 7.15 17.90 6.47
N PRO A 25 6.46 17.07 5.66
CA PRO A 25 7.13 16.17 4.75
C PRO A 25 8.14 16.98 3.93
N SER A 26 9.40 16.56 3.99
CA SER A 26 10.51 17.23 3.34
C SER A 26 10.10 17.61 1.92
N LYS A 27 9.96 18.92 1.67
CA LYS A 27 9.55 19.42 0.36
C LYS A 27 10.44 18.80 -0.71
N PRO A 28 9.88 18.32 -1.84
CA PRO A 28 10.69 17.77 -2.92
C PRO A 28 11.74 18.80 -3.31
N ALA A 29 13.01 18.42 -3.32
CA ALA A 29 14.07 19.29 -3.77
C ALA A 29 13.77 19.74 -5.21
N GLU A 30 13.57 21.05 -5.39
CA GLU A 30 13.44 21.66 -6.70
C GLU A 30 14.71 21.47 -7.53
N PRO A 31 14.61 21.44 -8.86
CA PRO A 31 15.53 20.58 -9.56
C PRO A 31 16.62 21.34 -10.30
N GLY A 32 17.84 20.78 -10.28
CA GLY A 32 19.08 21.48 -10.65
C GLY A 32 19.74 22.22 -9.48
N GLN A 33 19.19 22.11 -8.26
CA GLN A 33 19.88 22.57 -7.06
C GLN A 33 20.92 21.54 -6.60
N PRO A 34 22.10 21.99 -6.13
CA PRO A 34 23.08 21.11 -5.51
C PRO A 34 22.44 20.27 -4.40
N VAL A 35 22.99 19.08 -4.13
CA VAL A 35 22.54 18.26 -2.99
C VAL A 35 22.44 19.13 -1.72
N PRO A 36 21.26 19.19 -1.08
CA PRO A 36 21.07 20.00 0.10
C PRO A 36 21.90 19.44 1.26
N TRP A 37 22.55 20.33 2.01
CA TRP A 37 23.35 19.95 3.18
C TRP A 37 22.66 20.45 4.45
N HIS A 38 21.92 19.55 5.11
CA HIS A 38 21.23 19.83 6.37
C HIS A 38 21.51 18.69 7.36
N PRO A 39 22.76 18.58 7.85
CA PRO A 39 23.15 17.48 8.70
C PRO A 39 22.49 17.59 10.08
N SER A 40 22.30 16.45 10.75
CA SER A 40 21.73 16.43 12.10
C SER A 40 22.60 17.24 13.08
N SER A 41 22.02 17.68 14.20
CA SER A 41 22.76 18.40 15.26
C SER A 41 23.92 17.57 15.85
N SER A 42 23.87 16.24 15.69
CA SER A 42 24.93 15.32 16.12
C SER A 42 26.15 15.28 15.19
N CYS A 43 26.03 15.84 13.99
CA CYS A 43 27.09 15.93 12.99
C CYS A 43 27.94 17.20 13.14
N LEU A 44 29.20 17.15 12.68
CA LEU A 44 29.92 18.37 12.33
C LEU A 44 29.15 19.11 11.23
N GLN A 45 29.10 20.44 11.35
CA GLN A 45 28.34 21.32 10.44
C GLN A 45 29.20 21.85 9.29
N THR A 46 30.49 21.52 9.29
CA THR A 46 31.38 21.75 8.15
C THR A 46 30.78 21.14 6.89
N GLU A 47 31.06 21.77 5.75
CA GLU A 47 30.55 21.35 4.46
C GLU A 47 31.73 21.18 3.51
N HIS A 48 31.83 19.98 2.96
CA HIS A 48 32.77 19.63 1.91
C HIS A 48 31.99 19.00 0.77
N ARG A 49 32.09 19.58 -0.43
CA ARG A 49 31.45 19.07 -1.64
C ARG A 49 32.50 18.43 -2.52
N PHE A 50 32.24 17.20 -2.93
CA PHE A 50 33.06 16.51 -3.90
C PHE A 50 32.65 16.89 -5.32
N GLU A 51 33.58 16.82 -6.26
CA GLU A 51 33.28 17.04 -7.67
C GLU A 51 32.26 16.01 -8.18
N PRO A 52 31.17 16.44 -8.85
CA PRO A 52 30.17 15.53 -9.39
C PRO A 52 30.77 14.57 -10.42
N LYS A 53 30.35 13.30 -10.37
CA LYS A 53 30.75 12.26 -11.33
C LYS A 53 29.58 11.98 -12.28
N PHE A 54 29.89 11.79 -13.57
CA PHE A 54 28.88 11.53 -14.60
C PHE A 54 29.16 10.19 -15.28
N PHE A 55 28.13 9.38 -15.44
CA PHE A 55 28.20 8.07 -16.09
C PHE A 55 27.21 8.02 -17.25
N ASP A 56 27.70 7.84 -18.48
CA ASP A 56 26.85 7.81 -19.66
C ASP A 56 25.97 6.56 -19.69
N LEU A 57 24.71 6.73 -20.09
CA LEU A 57 23.74 5.65 -20.21
C LEU A 57 23.33 5.46 -21.67
N THR A 58 23.04 4.22 -22.04
CA THR A 58 22.37 3.87 -23.28
C THR A 58 21.01 3.28 -22.96
N PHE A 59 19.97 3.85 -23.59
CA PHE A 59 18.59 3.38 -23.48
C PHE A 59 18.21 2.60 -24.74
N ALA A 60 17.99 1.30 -24.57
CA ALA A 60 17.46 0.42 -25.59
C ALA A 60 16.69 -0.73 -24.93
N ALA A 61 15.74 -1.32 -25.65
CA ALA A 61 14.82 -2.34 -25.09
C ALA A 61 15.54 -3.63 -24.60
N ASP A 62 16.78 -3.87 -25.00
CA ASP A 62 17.64 -4.98 -24.56
C ASP A 62 18.58 -4.60 -23.41
N LYS A 63 18.65 -3.33 -23.01
CA LYS A 63 19.56 -2.84 -21.98
C LYS A 63 18.89 -2.79 -20.61
N SER A 64 19.67 -3.07 -19.58
CA SER A 64 19.29 -2.89 -18.19
C SER A 64 20.11 -1.78 -17.56
N ILE A 65 19.60 -1.20 -16.47
CA ILE A 65 20.32 -0.23 -15.64
C ILE A 65 20.23 -0.69 -14.20
N SER A 66 21.35 -0.66 -13.49
CA SER A 66 21.42 -1.01 -12.08
C SER A 66 22.15 0.08 -11.29
N VAL A 67 21.54 0.61 -10.24
CA VAL A 67 22.18 1.56 -9.31
C VAL A 67 22.12 0.96 -7.92
N LEU A 68 23.28 0.56 -7.40
CA LEU A 68 23.38 -0.21 -6.17
C LEU A 68 24.24 0.53 -5.16
N GLN A 69 23.72 0.74 -3.96
CA GLN A 69 24.52 1.16 -2.82
C GLN A 69 24.88 -0.06 -1.96
N THR A 70 26.14 -0.16 -1.59
CA THR A 70 26.67 -1.07 -0.59
C THR A 70 27.56 -0.32 0.41
N VAL A 71 27.94 -1.00 1.48
CA VAL A 71 28.99 -0.52 2.39
C VAL A 71 30.36 -1.05 1.97
N GLU A 72 31.41 -0.31 2.32
CA GLU A 72 32.80 -0.73 2.11
C GLU A 72 33.17 -1.95 2.96
N SER A 73 33.71 -3.00 2.31
CA SER A 73 34.12 -4.24 2.97
C SER A 73 35.40 -4.12 3.78
N ASN A 74 36.29 -3.19 3.43
CA ASN A 74 37.61 -3.03 4.05
C ASN A 74 37.61 -1.92 5.11
N SER A 75 36.54 -1.84 5.91
CA SER A 75 36.41 -0.82 6.94
C SER A 75 37.35 -1.09 8.13
N PRO A 76 37.93 -0.06 8.77
CA PRO A 76 38.71 -0.21 9.99
C PRO A 76 37.95 -0.97 11.09
N SER A 77 38.68 -1.78 11.87
CA SER A 77 38.09 -2.56 12.98
C SER A 77 37.60 -1.68 14.15
N ARG A 78 38.10 -0.46 14.25
CA ARG A 78 37.72 0.57 15.23
C ARG A 78 37.45 1.89 14.50
N GLY A 79 36.57 2.72 15.04
CA GLY A 79 36.22 4.00 14.44
C GLY A 79 34.74 4.33 14.63
N TYR A 80 34.34 5.48 14.09
CA TYR A 80 32.96 5.94 14.13
C TYR A 80 32.23 5.47 12.87
N GLN A 81 30.96 5.09 13.03
CA GLN A 81 30.09 4.80 11.90
C GLN A 81 29.63 6.11 11.27
N ALA A 82 29.89 6.27 9.97
CA ALA A 82 29.41 7.41 9.21
C ALA A 82 27.88 7.37 9.11
N GLN A 83 27.25 8.50 9.39
CA GLN A 83 25.82 8.66 9.12
C GLN A 83 25.65 9.05 7.66
N VAL A 84 25.08 8.13 6.88
CA VAL A 84 24.81 8.31 5.46
C VAL A 84 23.33 8.64 5.28
N SER A 85 23.02 9.67 4.51
CA SER A 85 21.67 10.01 4.06
C SER A 85 21.67 10.38 2.58
N GLY A 86 20.49 10.58 1.99
CA GLY A 86 20.33 11.08 0.63
C GLY A 86 19.42 10.20 -0.21
N ASP A 87 19.57 10.27 -1.53
CA ASP A 87 18.54 9.80 -2.46
C ASP A 87 19.11 9.13 -3.72
N LEU A 88 18.51 8.02 -4.15
CA LEU A 88 18.54 7.60 -5.55
C LEU A 88 17.33 8.22 -6.26
N VAL A 89 17.58 9.03 -7.29
CA VAL A 89 16.53 9.79 -7.98
C VAL A 89 16.42 9.33 -9.42
N VAL A 90 15.22 8.97 -9.89
CA VAL A 90 14.95 8.70 -11.31
C VAL A 90 14.00 9.77 -11.84
N ARG A 91 14.39 10.40 -12.94
CA ARG A 91 13.66 11.55 -13.47
C ARG A 91 13.87 11.78 -14.96
N ARG A 92 13.02 12.61 -15.58
CA ARG A 92 13.15 12.99 -16.99
C ARG A 92 14.37 13.86 -17.24
N GLN A 93 15.04 13.63 -18.36
CA GLN A 93 16.13 14.44 -18.87
C GLN A 93 15.63 15.84 -19.24
N ARG A 94 16.36 16.87 -18.80
CA ARG A 94 16.03 18.28 -19.03
C ARG A 94 16.67 18.81 -20.32
N ALA A 95 16.01 19.79 -20.93
CA ALA A 95 16.56 20.52 -22.06
C ALA A 95 17.91 21.17 -21.69
N GLY A 96 18.92 21.00 -22.54
CA GLY A 96 20.25 21.57 -22.35
C GLY A 96 21.24 20.72 -21.54
N ARG A 97 20.86 19.54 -21.04
CA ARG A 97 21.82 18.58 -20.45
C ARG A 97 22.40 17.62 -21.51
N PRO A 98 23.73 17.40 -21.50
CA PRO A 98 24.35 16.41 -22.35
C PRO A 98 23.93 15.00 -21.93
N GLY A 99 23.27 14.30 -22.86
CA GLY A 99 23.03 12.86 -22.83
C GLY A 99 22.18 12.28 -21.68
N PRO A 100 21.61 11.08 -21.88
CA PRO A 100 21.21 10.22 -20.78
C PRO A 100 22.43 9.86 -19.93
N SER A 101 22.35 10.10 -18.61
CA SER A 101 23.46 9.84 -17.70
C SER A 101 22.99 9.61 -16.27
N ILE A 102 23.88 9.06 -15.45
CA ILE A 102 23.79 9.09 -13.99
C ILE A 102 24.70 10.22 -13.52
N GLU A 103 24.14 11.17 -12.78
CA GLU A 103 24.89 12.19 -12.06
C GLU A 103 25.01 11.78 -10.59
N PHE A 104 26.23 11.71 -10.10
CA PHE A 104 26.55 11.30 -8.75
C PHE A 104 27.20 12.45 -7.98
N GLU A 105 26.57 12.85 -6.88
CA GLU A 105 26.97 13.97 -6.03
C GLU A 105 27.15 13.52 -4.59
N VAL A 106 28.19 14.03 -3.92
CA VAL A 106 28.47 13.75 -2.51
C VAL A 106 28.76 15.06 -1.79
N VAL A 107 28.16 15.20 -0.61
CA VAL A 107 28.47 16.26 0.35
C VAL A 107 28.77 15.61 1.70
N SER A 108 29.83 16.01 2.37
CA SER A 108 30.20 15.49 3.68
C SER A 108 30.61 16.62 4.62
N ASN A 109 30.83 16.28 5.89
CA ASN A 109 31.44 17.21 6.83
C ASN A 109 32.98 17.15 6.90
N ASP A 110 33.60 16.22 6.17
CA ASP A 110 35.05 16.03 6.19
C ASP A 110 35.54 15.48 4.84
N PRO A 111 36.67 16.00 4.29
CA PRO A 111 37.22 15.55 3.02
C PRO A 111 37.68 14.08 3.01
N ALA A 112 37.90 13.45 4.16
CA ALA A 112 38.23 12.03 4.25
C ALA A 112 37.02 11.10 3.98
N LEU A 113 35.81 11.65 3.94
CA LEU A 113 34.57 10.92 3.66
C LEU A 113 34.26 10.88 2.15
N ASP A 114 35.22 10.43 1.33
CA ASP A 114 34.96 10.18 -0.09
C ASP A 114 34.19 8.85 -0.28
N VAL A 115 33.43 8.76 -1.36
CA VAL A 115 32.64 7.57 -1.71
C VAL A 115 33.26 6.89 -2.92
N ALA A 116 33.65 5.64 -2.75
CA ALA A 116 34.15 4.81 -3.85
C ALA A 116 32.98 4.42 -4.77
N VAL A 117 33.22 4.52 -6.08
CA VAL A 117 32.25 4.20 -7.12
C VAL A 117 32.87 3.29 -8.17
N GLU A 118 32.14 2.27 -8.60
CA GLU A 118 32.52 1.37 -9.69
C GLU A 118 31.45 1.42 -10.78
N TRP A 119 31.87 1.52 -12.04
CA TRP A 119 31.00 1.55 -13.21
C TRP A 119 31.46 0.49 -14.20
N ASN A 120 30.53 -0.31 -14.73
CA ASN A 120 30.85 -1.38 -15.68
C ASN A 120 30.16 -1.20 -17.04
N SER A 121 30.52 -2.05 -18.01
CA SER A 121 29.93 -2.05 -19.36
C SER A 121 28.48 -2.51 -19.43
N GLU A 122 27.94 -3.08 -18.35
CA GLU A 122 26.54 -3.51 -18.22
C GLU A 122 25.62 -2.40 -17.69
N GLN A 123 26.14 -1.17 -17.55
CA GLN A 123 25.43 0.00 -17.02
C GLN A 123 25.02 -0.15 -15.56
N GLN A 124 25.88 -0.81 -14.78
CA GLN A 124 25.76 -0.93 -13.34
C GLN A 124 26.67 0.07 -12.65
N LEU A 125 26.08 0.92 -11.82
CA LEU A 125 26.77 1.81 -10.89
C LEU A 125 26.73 1.18 -9.49
N LEU A 126 27.90 0.89 -8.93
CA LEU A 126 28.06 0.44 -7.56
C LEU A 126 28.65 1.57 -6.71
N ILE A 127 27.90 2.03 -5.72
CA ILE A 127 28.24 3.09 -4.77
C ILE A 127 28.65 2.42 -3.46
N ARG A 128 29.89 2.59 -3.02
CA ARG A 128 30.41 2.02 -1.76
C ARG A 128 30.58 3.11 -0.72
N THR A 129 29.64 3.19 0.22
CA THR A 129 29.72 4.17 1.31
C THR A 129 30.55 3.62 2.48
N PRO A 130 31.37 4.45 3.15
CA PRO A 130 32.23 4.02 4.24
C PRO A 130 31.39 3.54 5.44
N GLN A 131 31.67 2.34 5.95
CA GLN A 131 30.96 1.80 7.11
C GLN A 131 31.53 2.36 8.42
N ARG A 132 32.86 2.44 8.51
CA ARG A 132 33.58 3.04 9.63
C ARG A 132 34.71 3.90 9.12
N VAL A 133 34.95 4.99 9.83
CA VAL A 133 36.10 5.86 9.58
C VAL A 133 36.86 6.10 10.87
N GLU A 134 38.18 6.20 10.75
CA GLU A 134 39.00 6.74 11.83
C GLU A 134 38.60 8.19 12.06
N TRP A 135 38.30 8.53 13.31
CA TRP A 135 37.63 9.78 13.61
C TRP A 135 38.08 10.30 14.97
N THR A 136 38.61 11.51 14.98
CA THR A 136 39.16 12.17 16.18
C THR A 136 38.28 13.28 16.70
N GLU A 137 37.26 13.67 15.93
CA GLU A 137 36.35 14.76 16.28
C GLU A 137 35.22 14.30 17.21
N SER A 138 34.75 15.22 18.05
CA SER A 138 33.71 14.91 19.05
C SER A 138 32.32 14.67 18.44
N ARG A 139 32.02 15.29 17.29
CA ARG A 139 30.75 15.14 16.56
C ARG A 139 30.88 14.11 15.45
N ARG A 140 29.77 13.51 15.00
CA ARG A 140 29.79 12.35 14.09
C ARG A 140 30.22 12.68 12.66
N PRO A 141 30.88 11.73 11.95
CA PRO A 141 31.07 11.78 10.50
C PRO A 141 29.72 11.63 9.82
N CYS A 142 29.39 12.54 8.91
CA CYS A 142 28.11 12.56 8.22
C CYS A 142 28.32 12.89 6.75
N MET A 143 27.52 12.26 5.90
CA MET A 143 27.53 12.51 4.47
C MET A 143 26.15 12.34 3.86
N THR A 144 25.92 13.09 2.78
CA THR A 144 24.73 13.02 1.94
C THR A 144 25.15 12.63 0.54
N VAL A 145 24.55 11.57 0.01
CA VAL A 145 24.86 10.98 -1.28
C VAL A 145 23.63 11.06 -2.18
N ARG A 146 23.80 11.52 -3.42
CA ARG A 146 22.72 11.50 -4.41
C ARG A 146 23.19 10.90 -5.71
N ALA A 147 22.43 9.95 -6.25
CA ALA A 147 22.59 9.47 -7.61
C ALA A 147 21.32 9.78 -8.41
N THR A 148 21.42 10.63 -9.42
CA THR A 148 20.29 11.03 -10.27
C THR A 148 20.41 10.37 -11.64
N VAL A 149 19.48 9.48 -11.97
CA VAL A 149 19.32 8.87 -13.28
C VAL A 149 18.48 9.78 -14.17
N TRP A 150 19.09 10.32 -15.23
CA TRP A 150 18.45 11.19 -16.20
C TRP A 150 17.95 10.39 -17.39
N VAL A 151 16.63 10.27 -17.49
CA VAL A 151 15.94 9.41 -18.45
C VAL A 151 15.39 10.22 -19.63
N PRO A 152 15.76 9.93 -20.88
CA PRO A 152 15.19 10.58 -22.06
C PRO A 152 13.67 10.38 -22.13
N GLU A 153 12.97 11.29 -22.80
CA GLU A 153 11.53 11.14 -23.01
C GLU A 153 11.22 9.90 -23.86
N GLY A 154 10.27 9.07 -23.40
CA GLY A 154 9.85 7.87 -24.12
C GLY A 154 10.93 6.77 -24.15
N ALA A 155 11.92 6.83 -23.26
CA ALA A 155 13.00 5.87 -23.22
C ALA A 155 12.47 4.43 -23.00
N SER A 156 13.23 3.45 -23.48
CA SER A 156 12.91 2.03 -23.33
C SER A 156 14.11 1.29 -22.75
N LEU A 157 13.86 0.40 -21.78
CA LEU A 157 14.82 -0.51 -21.19
C LEU A 157 14.18 -1.89 -21.04
N ARG A 158 15.04 -2.90 -20.88
CA ARG A 158 14.62 -4.22 -20.42
C ARG A 158 14.22 -4.17 -18.94
N HIS A 159 15.11 -3.73 -18.07
CA HIS A 159 14.92 -3.79 -16.62
C HIS A 159 15.64 -2.63 -15.92
N MET A 160 15.09 -2.13 -14.81
CA MET A 160 15.72 -1.15 -13.95
C MET A 160 15.76 -1.65 -12.50
N LEU A 161 16.95 -1.69 -11.92
CA LEU A 161 17.18 -2.09 -10.52
C LEU A 161 17.78 -0.92 -9.73
N LEU A 162 17.09 -0.53 -8.65
CA LEU A 162 17.56 0.47 -7.70
C LEU A 162 17.67 -0.19 -6.32
N TRP A 163 18.87 -0.25 -5.76
CA TRP A 163 19.09 -0.84 -4.45
C TRP A 163 19.85 0.11 -3.54
N ALA A 164 19.31 0.42 -2.37
CA ALA A 164 19.92 1.31 -1.39
C ALA A 164 20.05 0.66 -0.01
N THR A 165 21.14 0.97 0.70
CA THR A 165 21.31 0.56 2.10
C THR A 165 20.71 1.62 3.04
N ASN A 166 20.98 2.91 2.79
CA ASN A 166 20.59 4.02 3.68
C ASN A 166 20.10 5.26 2.91
N LEU A 167 19.58 5.06 1.70
CA LEU A 167 19.12 6.14 0.84
C LEU A 167 17.64 5.96 0.52
N ASP A 168 16.96 7.08 0.41
CA ASP A 168 15.61 7.13 -0.14
C ASP A 168 15.66 6.84 -1.64
N VAL A 169 14.56 6.36 -2.20
CA VAL A 169 14.41 6.22 -3.65
C VAL A 169 13.25 7.08 -4.12
N ARG A 170 13.50 7.95 -5.09
CA ARG A 170 12.51 8.92 -5.58
C ARG A 170 12.36 8.80 -7.08
N VAL A 171 11.16 8.44 -7.53
CA VAL A 171 10.74 8.52 -8.93
C VAL A 171 9.93 9.80 -9.07
N ILE A 172 10.42 10.78 -9.84
CA ILE A 172 9.87 12.16 -9.80
C ILE A 172 9.66 12.77 -11.20
N ASP A 173 9.13 14.00 -11.19
CA ASP A 173 8.76 14.81 -12.36
C ASP A 173 7.70 14.15 -13.27
N ASP A 174 7.85 14.36 -14.57
CA ASP A 174 7.10 13.79 -15.68
C ASP A 174 7.88 12.66 -16.37
N LEU A 175 8.51 11.78 -15.57
CA LEU A 175 9.23 10.60 -16.06
C LEU A 175 8.40 9.85 -17.10
N SER A 176 8.99 9.55 -18.26
CA SER A 176 8.35 8.77 -19.32
C SER A 176 9.27 7.64 -19.77
N ILE A 177 9.04 6.44 -19.27
CA ILE A 177 9.89 5.26 -19.51
C ILE A 177 9.04 3.99 -19.73
N ASN A 178 9.55 3.11 -20.60
CA ASN A 178 9.03 1.76 -20.83
C ASN A 178 10.05 0.71 -20.37
N LEU A 179 9.61 -0.24 -19.56
CA LEU A 179 10.39 -1.34 -18.99
C LEU A 179 9.77 -2.66 -19.45
N ALA A 180 10.53 -3.46 -20.20
CA ALA A 180 10.02 -4.70 -20.80
C ALA A 180 9.82 -5.83 -19.79
N ASP A 181 10.77 -5.99 -18.86
CA ASP A 181 10.81 -7.06 -17.86
C ASP A 181 10.36 -6.58 -16.48
N GLY A 182 10.74 -5.38 -16.05
CA GLY A 182 10.33 -4.90 -14.73
C GLY A 182 11.07 -3.69 -14.16
N LEU A 183 10.52 -3.20 -13.04
CA LEU A 183 11.14 -2.24 -12.13
C LEU A 183 11.30 -2.89 -10.75
N GLU A 184 12.52 -2.89 -10.24
CA GLU A 184 12.81 -3.32 -8.87
C GLU A 184 13.45 -2.18 -8.07
N ILE A 185 12.83 -1.86 -6.94
CA ILE A 185 13.29 -0.87 -5.97
C ILE A 185 13.43 -1.55 -4.62
N GLY A 186 14.61 -1.47 -4.01
CA GLY A 186 14.86 -2.01 -2.69
C GLY A 186 15.64 -1.04 -1.82
N THR A 187 15.21 -0.85 -0.57
CA THR A 187 15.95 -0.10 0.44
C THR A 187 16.05 -0.92 1.74
N LEU A 188 17.16 -0.80 2.49
CA LEU A 188 17.20 -1.34 3.87
C LEU A 188 16.69 -0.28 4.85
N SER A 189 17.14 0.95 4.70
CA SER A 189 16.64 2.09 5.48
C SER A 189 16.50 3.28 4.55
N GLY A 190 15.27 3.66 4.26
CA GLY A 190 14.97 4.76 3.36
C GLY A 190 13.56 4.65 2.81
N ASP A 191 12.98 5.82 2.57
CA ASP A 191 11.62 5.93 2.05
C ASP A 191 11.61 5.76 0.54
N VAL A 192 10.52 5.22 0.00
CA VAL A 192 10.32 5.14 -1.45
C VAL A 192 9.17 6.05 -1.87
N HIS A 193 9.46 6.97 -2.77
CA HIS A 193 8.51 7.96 -3.24
C HIS A 193 8.28 7.89 -4.74
N SER A 194 7.01 7.91 -5.13
CA SER A 194 6.58 8.25 -6.49
C SER A 194 5.57 9.41 -6.44
N PRO A 195 5.21 10.04 -7.58
CA PRO A 195 4.33 11.21 -7.55
C PRO A 195 2.93 10.83 -7.05
N VAL A 196 2.46 11.49 -5.98
CA VAL A 196 1.09 11.31 -5.46
C VAL A 196 0.06 11.88 -6.44
N GLN A 197 0.39 12.99 -7.09
CA GLN A 197 -0.38 13.57 -8.18
C GLN A 197 0.39 13.33 -9.47
N VAL A 198 -0.18 12.49 -10.34
CA VAL A 198 0.47 12.06 -11.58
C VAL A 198 0.23 13.10 -12.67
N PRO A 199 1.27 13.81 -13.17
CA PRO A 199 1.12 14.68 -14.34
C PRO A 199 0.72 13.86 -15.57
N THR A 200 0.00 14.47 -16.51
CA THR A 200 -0.43 13.79 -17.76
C THR A 200 0.72 13.31 -18.64
N THR A 201 1.92 13.85 -18.43
CA THR A 201 3.16 13.50 -19.13
C THR A 201 3.92 12.36 -18.45
N TYR A 202 3.61 12.02 -17.20
CA TYR A 202 4.24 10.92 -16.47
C TYR A 202 3.75 9.57 -17.01
N ARG A 203 4.69 8.72 -17.42
CA ARG A 203 4.46 7.36 -17.91
C ARG A 203 5.51 6.43 -17.33
N LEU A 204 5.07 5.55 -16.43
CA LEU A 204 5.86 4.43 -15.94
C LEU A 204 5.24 3.14 -16.48
N ASN A 205 5.72 2.67 -17.63
CA ASN A 205 5.17 1.46 -18.25
C ASN A 205 6.03 0.26 -17.87
N SER A 206 5.56 -0.55 -16.93
CA SER A 206 6.23 -1.79 -16.50
C SER A 206 5.19 -2.83 -16.16
N ARG A 207 5.31 -4.05 -16.71
CA ARG A 207 4.37 -5.14 -16.42
C ARG A 207 4.47 -5.61 -14.97
N ASP A 208 5.70 -5.64 -14.47
CA ASP A 208 6.05 -6.09 -13.14
C ASP A 208 6.77 -4.96 -12.39
N ILE A 209 6.27 -4.61 -11.21
CA ILE A 209 6.86 -3.61 -10.31
C ILE A 209 7.00 -4.23 -8.92
N LEU A 210 8.23 -4.19 -8.39
CA LEU A 210 8.57 -4.65 -7.05
C LEU A 210 9.21 -3.51 -6.26
N VAL A 211 8.59 -3.14 -5.15
CA VAL A 211 9.13 -2.15 -4.21
C VAL A 211 9.26 -2.79 -2.83
N LYS A 212 10.44 -2.73 -2.25
CA LYS A 212 10.71 -3.27 -0.91
C LYS A 212 11.49 -2.28 -0.05
N THR A 213 11.11 -2.15 1.20
CA THR A 213 11.92 -1.51 2.24
C THR A 213 11.92 -2.35 3.51
N ILE A 214 13.02 -2.33 4.28
CA ILE A 214 12.98 -2.89 5.65
C ILE A 214 12.48 -1.81 6.61
N SER A 215 13.05 -0.62 6.56
CA SER A 215 12.62 0.51 7.39
C SER A 215 12.41 1.75 6.53
N GLY A 216 11.16 2.17 6.39
CA GLY A 216 10.79 3.35 5.62
C GLY A 216 9.37 3.27 5.10
N ASP A 217 8.84 4.43 4.76
CA ASP A 217 7.50 4.56 4.21
C ASP A 217 7.54 4.43 2.68
N ILE A 218 6.47 3.90 2.09
CA ILE A 218 6.31 3.82 0.64
C ILE A 218 5.09 4.63 0.24
N ILE A 219 5.31 5.76 -0.43
CA ILE A 219 4.26 6.75 -0.72
C ILE A 219 4.27 7.12 -2.20
N GLY A 220 3.13 7.03 -2.87
CA GLY A 220 3.01 7.56 -4.24
C GLY A 220 1.89 6.95 -5.07
N SER A 221 1.97 7.12 -6.38
CA SER A 221 1.05 6.50 -7.34
C SER A 221 1.76 5.49 -8.23
N TRP A 222 1.12 4.34 -8.46
CA TRP A 222 1.72 3.21 -9.15
C TRP A 222 0.76 2.62 -10.18
N PRO A 223 1.21 2.35 -11.41
CA PRO A 223 0.39 1.64 -12.39
C PRO A 223 0.34 0.15 -12.06
N LEU A 224 -0.85 -0.45 -12.14
CA LEU A 224 -1.03 -1.89 -12.00
C LEU A 224 -1.25 -2.51 -13.39
N TYR A 225 -0.20 -3.15 -13.90
CA TYR A 225 -0.27 -4.00 -15.09
C TYR A 225 -0.48 -5.46 -14.65
N ASP A 226 0.57 -6.28 -14.67
CA ASP A 226 0.45 -7.70 -14.33
C ASP A 226 0.77 -7.96 -12.86
N SER A 227 1.76 -7.26 -12.31
CA SER A 227 2.14 -7.41 -10.91
C SER A 227 2.62 -6.08 -10.33
N LEU A 228 2.00 -5.67 -9.22
CA LEU A 228 2.47 -4.58 -8.37
C LEU A 228 2.62 -5.11 -6.94
N LYS A 229 3.85 -5.21 -6.48
CA LYS A 229 4.20 -5.72 -5.14
C LYS A 229 4.92 -4.65 -4.35
N ILE A 230 4.35 -4.24 -3.22
CA ILE A 230 4.89 -3.17 -2.37
C ILE A 230 4.97 -3.68 -0.94
N ASN A 231 6.19 -3.86 -0.43
CA ASN A 231 6.42 -4.45 0.88
C ASN A 231 7.29 -3.55 1.76
N SER A 232 6.91 -3.40 3.03
CA SER A 232 7.73 -2.79 4.09
C SER A 232 7.89 -3.77 5.25
N GLU A 233 9.00 -3.82 5.99
CA GLU A 233 8.97 -4.51 7.30
C GLU A 233 8.46 -3.55 8.39
N SER A 234 8.94 -2.31 8.38
CA SER A 234 8.54 -1.25 9.31
C SER A 234 8.35 0.06 8.56
N GLY A 235 7.10 0.47 8.42
CA GLY A 235 6.72 1.71 7.75
C GLY A 235 5.35 1.60 7.10
N ASP A 236 4.78 2.76 6.81
CA ASP A 236 3.46 2.89 6.24
C ASP A 236 3.51 2.78 4.72
N ILE A 237 2.46 2.21 4.14
CA ILE A 237 2.29 2.13 2.69
C ILE A 237 1.08 2.97 2.30
N ILE A 238 1.30 4.03 1.52
CA ILE A 238 0.23 4.91 1.02
C ILE A 238 0.31 4.98 -0.50
N ALA A 239 -0.54 4.23 -1.19
CA ALA A 239 -0.53 4.14 -2.64
C ALA A 239 -1.86 4.50 -3.29
N ASN A 240 -1.78 5.32 -4.33
CA ASN A 240 -2.81 5.35 -5.38
C ASN A 240 -2.42 4.33 -6.45
N VAL A 241 -3.35 3.47 -6.84
CA VAL A 241 -3.12 2.42 -7.84
C VAL A 241 -3.95 2.73 -9.07
N ALA A 242 -3.31 2.70 -10.23
CA ALA A 242 -3.94 2.95 -11.53
C ALA A 242 -3.95 1.66 -12.36
N PRO A 243 -5.04 0.87 -12.33
CA PRO A 243 -5.18 -0.32 -13.16
C PRO A 243 -4.99 -0.03 -14.65
N GLN A 244 -4.27 -0.90 -15.34
CA GLN A 244 -3.95 -0.79 -16.77
C GLN A 244 -4.56 -1.96 -17.56
N GLN A 245 -4.77 -1.72 -18.85
CA GLN A 245 -5.30 -2.74 -19.77
C GLN A 245 -4.39 -3.97 -19.83
N VAL A 246 -5.00 -5.13 -20.08
CA VAL A 246 -4.25 -6.37 -20.32
C VAL A 246 -3.47 -6.26 -21.63
N LEU A 247 -2.30 -6.92 -21.69
CA LEU A 247 -1.58 -7.07 -22.94
C LEU A 247 -2.14 -8.27 -23.73
N ASP A 248 -2.88 -7.99 -24.80
CA ASP A 248 -3.54 -9.02 -25.63
C ASP A 248 -2.60 -10.12 -26.14
N SER A 249 -1.35 -9.77 -26.46
CA SER A 249 -0.38 -10.74 -26.98
C SER A 249 0.13 -11.74 -25.94
N ARG A 250 -0.03 -11.44 -24.64
CA ARG A 250 0.45 -12.27 -23.52
C ARG A 250 -0.37 -11.94 -22.26
N PRO A 251 -1.64 -12.35 -22.21
CA PRO A 251 -2.57 -11.97 -21.14
C PRO A 251 -2.14 -12.60 -19.81
N ARG A 252 -2.13 -11.81 -18.73
CA ARG A 252 -1.82 -12.23 -17.36
C ARG A 252 -2.79 -11.58 -16.37
N PRO A 253 -3.00 -12.16 -15.18
CA PRO A 253 -3.76 -11.50 -14.12
C PRO A 253 -3.12 -10.17 -13.71
N ALA A 254 -3.89 -9.33 -13.01
CA ALA A 254 -3.42 -8.13 -12.34
C ALA A 254 -3.26 -8.44 -10.84
N VAL A 255 -2.02 -8.73 -10.42
CA VAL A 255 -1.67 -9.11 -9.05
C VAL A 255 -1.28 -7.87 -8.25
N LEU A 256 -2.01 -7.60 -7.18
CA LEU A 256 -1.76 -6.52 -6.24
C LEU A 256 -1.38 -7.12 -4.87
N GLU A 257 -0.13 -6.94 -4.44
CA GLU A 257 0.36 -7.48 -3.16
C GLU A 257 1.00 -6.37 -2.34
N PHE A 258 0.37 -6.04 -1.20
CA PHE A 258 0.81 -4.97 -0.31
C PHE A 258 0.99 -5.56 1.08
N ALA A 259 2.21 -5.54 1.61
CA ALA A 259 2.53 -6.18 2.88
C ALA A 259 3.36 -5.29 3.80
N THR A 260 3.00 -5.22 5.09
CA THR A 260 3.86 -4.62 6.12
C THR A 260 3.90 -5.46 7.40
N ILE A 261 5.00 -5.48 8.15
CA ILE A 261 4.98 -6.14 9.48
C ILE A 261 4.45 -5.14 10.51
N SER A 262 4.97 -3.91 10.50
CA SER A 262 4.54 -2.83 11.38
C SER A 262 4.31 -1.56 10.57
N GLY A 263 3.05 -1.21 10.36
CA GLY A 263 2.65 -0.03 9.61
C GLY A 263 1.23 -0.13 9.09
N ASP A 264 0.67 1.01 8.75
CA ASP A 264 -0.65 1.11 8.14
C ASP A 264 -0.56 0.95 6.61
N ILE A 265 -1.57 0.31 6.03
CA ILE A 265 -1.72 0.17 4.58
C ILE A 265 -2.91 1.02 4.13
N THR A 266 -2.66 1.98 3.23
CA THR A 266 -3.69 2.75 2.55
C THR A 266 -3.56 2.58 1.04
N VAL A 267 -4.54 1.95 0.40
CA VAL A 267 -4.53 1.69 -1.05
C VAL A 267 -5.80 2.22 -1.72
N LYS A 268 -5.64 2.99 -2.80
CA LYS A 268 -6.76 3.61 -3.52
C LYS A 268 -6.70 3.31 -5.01
N GLU A 269 -7.61 2.49 -5.49
CA GLU A 269 -7.99 2.39 -6.90
C GLU A 269 -9.16 3.34 -7.23
N PRO A 270 -9.39 3.69 -8.51
CA PRO A 270 -10.41 4.66 -8.91
C PRO A 270 -11.85 4.12 -8.86
N LEU A 271 -12.24 3.42 -7.78
CA LEU A 271 -13.55 2.77 -7.66
C LEU A 271 -14.72 3.76 -7.68
N ALA A 272 -14.54 4.93 -7.05
CA ALA A 272 -15.55 5.99 -7.08
C ALA A 272 -15.77 6.52 -8.51
N ALA A 273 -14.69 6.73 -9.27
CA ALA A 273 -14.77 7.14 -10.66
C ALA A 273 -15.39 6.04 -11.54
N ALA A 274 -15.12 4.76 -11.25
CA ALA A 274 -15.77 3.64 -11.92
C ALA A 274 -17.28 3.62 -11.64
N ALA A 275 -17.69 3.82 -10.38
CA ALA A 275 -19.10 3.86 -9.99
C ALA A 275 -19.89 5.03 -10.61
N GLU A 276 -19.22 6.16 -10.89
CA GLU A 276 -19.79 7.34 -11.54
C GLU A 276 -19.77 7.28 -13.08
N SER A 277 -18.92 6.44 -13.65
CA SER A 277 -18.76 6.31 -15.10
C SER A 277 -19.94 5.58 -15.75
N SER A 278 -20.29 5.99 -16.98
CA SER A 278 -21.19 5.23 -17.86
C SER A 278 -20.52 3.98 -18.47
N LYS A 279 -19.19 3.92 -18.42
CA LYS A 279 -18.34 2.82 -18.89
C LYS A 279 -17.30 2.47 -17.82
N PRO A 280 -17.69 1.76 -16.75
CA PRO A 280 -16.83 1.48 -15.61
C PRO A 280 -15.60 0.64 -15.99
N ASP A 281 -15.73 -0.21 -17.01
CA ASP A 281 -14.68 -1.01 -17.65
C ASP A 281 -13.55 -0.18 -18.28
N THR A 282 -13.79 1.10 -18.57
CA THR A 282 -12.74 2.00 -19.06
C THR A 282 -11.90 2.61 -17.93
N VAL A 283 -12.44 2.64 -16.71
CA VAL A 283 -11.78 3.18 -15.51
C VAL A 283 -11.06 2.05 -14.76
N VAL A 284 -11.71 0.91 -14.63
CA VAL A 284 -11.15 -0.35 -14.11
C VAL A 284 -11.22 -1.37 -15.24
N PRO A 285 -10.11 -1.57 -15.98
CA PRO A 285 -10.02 -2.47 -17.12
C PRO A 285 -10.50 -3.91 -16.86
N PRO A 286 -11.07 -4.62 -17.85
CA PRO A 286 -11.38 -6.04 -17.72
C PRO A 286 -10.11 -6.89 -17.52
N ARG A 287 -9.81 -7.26 -16.28
CA ARG A 287 -8.69 -8.13 -15.90
C ARG A 287 -9.08 -9.06 -14.77
N ASP A 288 -8.36 -10.17 -14.66
CA ASP A 288 -8.42 -11.02 -13.48
C ASP A 288 -7.61 -10.38 -12.35
N TYR A 289 -8.29 -9.71 -11.41
CA TYR A 289 -7.68 -9.04 -10.27
C TYR A 289 -7.48 -9.99 -9.10
N ILE A 290 -6.25 -10.06 -8.60
CA ILE A 290 -5.86 -10.84 -7.42
C ILE A 290 -5.25 -9.88 -6.41
N THR A 291 -5.92 -9.69 -5.27
CA THR A 291 -5.56 -8.67 -4.29
C THR A 291 -5.18 -9.28 -2.96
N THR A 292 -4.01 -8.91 -2.42
CA THR A 292 -3.53 -9.33 -1.10
C THR A 292 -3.02 -8.12 -0.33
N LEU A 293 -3.63 -7.87 0.83
CA LEU A 293 -3.27 -6.82 1.77
C LEU A 293 -2.94 -7.49 3.11
N ASP A 294 -1.70 -7.40 3.57
CA ASP A 294 -1.27 -8.05 4.81
C ASP A 294 -0.54 -7.05 5.71
N THR A 295 -1.01 -6.89 6.94
CA THR A 295 -0.23 -6.25 8.00
C THR A 295 -0.17 -7.15 9.23
N LYS A 296 0.90 -7.09 10.04
CA LYS A 296 0.87 -7.78 11.35
C LYS A 296 0.42 -6.82 12.43
N SER A 297 0.97 -5.60 12.45
CA SER A 297 0.60 -4.55 13.38
C SER A 297 0.35 -3.26 12.63
N GLY A 298 -0.92 -2.96 12.40
CA GLY A 298 -1.36 -1.77 11.68
C GLY A 298 -2.76 -1.95 11.12
N SER A 299 -3.32 -0.83 10.66
CA SER A 299 -4.65 -0.77 10.08
C SER A 299 -4.58 -0.86 8.56
N ILE A 300 -5.59 -1.47 7.95
CA ILE A 300 -5.75 -1.55 6.50
C ILE A 300 -6.92 -0.66 6.09
N LYS A 301 -6.69 0.26 5.15
CA LYS A 301 -7.71 1.08 4.49
C LYS A 301 -7.59 0.93 2.99
N ALA A 302 -8.53 0.25 2.34
CA ALA A 302 -8.41 -0.04 0.91
C ALA A 302 -9.69 0.17 0.12
N TRP A 303 -9.53 0.64 -1.12
CA TRP A 303 -10.56 0.66 -2.16
C TRP A 303 -9.96 -0.04 -3.37
N VAL A 304 -10.29 -1.31 -3.59
CA VAL A 304 -9.59 -2.18 -4.55
C VAL A 304 -10.56 -3.09 -5.31
N ALA A 305 -10.25 -3.35 -6.57
CA ALA A 305 -10.92 -4.34 -7.38
C ALA A 305 -10.43 -5.77 -7.05
N PHE A 306 -11.28 -6.75 -7.30
CA PHE A 306 -10.91 -8.16 -7.25
C PHE A 306 -11.77 -8.99 -8.21
N SER A 307 -11.26 -10.14 -8.64
CA SER A 307 -11.95 -11.06 -9.55
C SER A 307 -11.96 -12.47 -8.99
N SER A 308 -10.78 -13.07 -8.83
CA SER A 308 -10.64 -14.47 -8.41
C SER A 308 -10.35 -14.59 -6.91
N ALA A 309 -9.53 -13.69 -6.36
CA ALA A 309 -9.15 -13.74 -4.96
C ALA A 309 -8.90 -12.34 -4.36
N ALA A 310 -9.38 -12.13 -3.15
CA ALA A 310 -9.07 -10.97 -2.33
C ALA A 310 -8.80 -11.38 -0.88
N VAL A 311 -7.70 -10.90 -0.31
CA VAL A 311 -7.30 -11.17 1.07
C VAL A 311 -6.93 -9.86 1.76
N ALA A 312 -7.47 -9.62 2.96
CA ALA A 312 -7.05 -8.53 3.84
C ALA A 312 -6.87 -9.03 5.28
N GLU A 313 -5.63 -9.10 5.75
CA GLU A 313 -5.30 -9.66 7.07
C GLU A 313 -4.52 -8.68 7.95
N SER A 314 -4.90 -8.62 9.23
CA SER A 314 -4.15 -7.97 10.30
C SER A 314 -4.00 -8.91 11.49
N ILE A 315 -2.97 -8.79 12.33
CA ILE A 315 -3.03 -9.39 13.68
C ILE A 315 -3.61 -8.35 14.63
N SER A 316 -3.10 -7.13 14.60
CA SER A 316 -3.56 -6.04 15.44
C SER A 316 -3.75 -4.77 14.61
N GLY A 317 -4.99 -4.33 14.51
CA GLY A 317 -5.39 -3.12 13.80
C GLY A 317 -6.72 -3.29 13.10
N ASP A 318 -7.29 -2.16 12.71
CA ASP A 318 -8.61 -2.12 12.08
C ASP A 318 -8.50 -2.44 10.59
N ILE A 319 -9.50 -3.13 10.05
CA ILE A 319 -9.60 -3.41 8.62
C ILE A 319 -10.81 -2.67 8.08
N ALA A 320 -10.60 -1.71 7.17
CA ALA A 320 -11.66 -0.96 6.50
C ALA A 320 -11.47 -1.05 4.98
N VAL A 321 -12.23 -1.92 4.33
CA VAL A 321 -12.00 -2.27 2.92
C VAL A 321 -13.29 -2.18 2.09
N GLU A 322 -13.19 -1.54 0.93
CA GLU A 322 -14.22 -1.50 -0.10
C GLU A 322 -13.73 -2.27 -1.33
N PHE A 323 -14.48 -3.31 -1.70
CA PHE A 323 -14.16 -4.20 -2.80
C PHE A 323 -15.10 -3.99 -3.99
N LEU A 324 -14.52 -3.85 -5.18
CA LEU A 324 -15.24 -3.88 -6.45
C LEU A 324 -15.03 -5.23 -7.15
N PRO A 325 -16.03 -6.12 -7.19
CA PRO A 325 -15.92 -7.35 -7.96
C PRO A 325 -15.91 -7.04 -9.47
N VAL A 326 -14.92 -7.56 -10.18
CA VAL A 326 -14.81 -7.52 -11.65
C VAL A 326 -14.88 -8.96 -12.15
N TYR A 327 -16.05 -9.38 -12.60
CA TYR A 327 -16.33 -10.78 -12.91
C TYR A 327 -16.35 -11.04 -14.41
N ASN A 328 -15.73 -12.16 -14.80
CA ASN A 328 -15.84 -12.67 -16.15
C ASN A 328 -17.27 -13.15 -16.40
N VAL A 329 -17.89 -12.77 -17.52
CA VAL A 329 -19.20 -13.30 -17.96
C VAL A 329 -19.24 -14.84 -18.00
N SER A 330 -18.09 -15.49 -18.19
CA SER A 330 -17.95 -16.95 -18.12
C SER A 330 -18.32 -17.53 -16.75
N LEU A 331 -18.19 -16.75 -15.66
CA LEU A 331 -18.61 -17.16 -14.31
C LEU A 331 -20.11 -17.41 -14.21
N LEU A 332 -20.93 -16.87 -15.12
CA LEU A 332 -22.37 -17.15 -15.16
C LEU A 332 -22.68 -18.63 -15.48
N GLN A 333 -21.71 -19.35 -16.05
CA GLN A 333 -21.81 -20.75 -16.45
C GLN A 333 -20.77 -21.65 -15.76
N ALA A 334 -19.85 -21.06 -14.99
CA ALA A 334 -18.71 -21.77 -14.40
C ALA A 334 -19.00 -22.27 -12.98
N VAL A 335 -18.13 -23.17 -12.51
CA VAL A 335 -18.07 -23.64 -11.10
C VAL A 335 -16.94 -22.93 -10.33
N ALA A 336 -16.21 -22.02 -10.99
CA ALA A 336 -15.17 -21.26 -10.32
C ALA A 336 -15.80 -20.30 -9.30
N GLU A 337 -15.25 -20.30 -8.09
CA GLU A 337 -15.77 -19.54 -6.96
C GLU A 337 -14.72 -18.48 -6.60
N PRO A 338 -15.00 -17.19 -6.87
CA PRO A 338 -14.22 -16.09 -6.31
C PRO A 338 -14.15 -16.20 -4.79
N GLU A 339 -12.96 -15.99 -4.23
CA GLU A 339 -12.71 -16.09 -2.80
C GLU A 339 -12.37 -14.71 -2.20
N LEU A 340 -13.02 -14.36 -1.09
CA LEU A 340 -12.74 -13.13 -0.34
C LEU A 340 -12.53 -13.46 1.14
N HIS A 341 -11.37 -13.11 1.68
CA HIS A 341 -11.03 -13.39 3.07
C HIS A 341 -10.62 -12.12 3.80
N THR A 342 -11.20 -11.86 4.96
CA THR A 342 -10.71 -10.82 5.87
C THR A 342 -10.50 -11.39 7.26
N LYS A 343 -9.36 -11.11 7.88
CA LYS A 343 -9.06 -11.65 9.21
C LYS A 343 -8.31 -10.65 10.07
N THR A 344 -8.79 -10.45 11.29
CA THR A 344 -8.02 -9.77 12.34
C THR A 344 -7.99 -10.57 13.62
N LYS A 345 -6.97 -10.43 14.46
CA LYS A 345 -7.06 -10.95 15.84
C LYS A 345 -7.64 -9.88 16.76
N SER A 346 -7.24 -8.63 16.59
CA SER A 346 -7.73 -7.51 17.39
C SER A 346 -7.91 -6.27 16.54
N GLY A 347 -9.12 -5.74 16.49
CA GLY A 347 -9.47 -4.53 15.74
C GLY A 347 -10.87 -4.64 15.15
N ASP A 348 -11.45 -3.50 14.82
CA ASP A 348 -12.75 -3.45 14.16
C ASP A 348 -12.59 -3.76 12.67
N THR A 349 -13.56 -4.48 12.09
CA THR A 349 -13.56 -4.84 10.67
C THR A 349 -14.79 -4.24 9.98
N ALA A 350 -14.57 -3.38 9.00
CA ALA A 350 -15.57 -2.81 8.13
C ALA A 350 -15.33 -3.26 6.68
N VAL A 351 -16.27 -4.00 6.10
CA VAL A 351 -16.17 -4.49 4.72
C VAL A 351 -17.36 -3.98 3.93
N LYS A 352 -17.11 -3.39 2.76
CA LYS A 352 -18.16 -3.04 1.80
C LYS A 352 -17.87 -3.69 0.47
N ILE A 353 -18.83 -4.44 -0.05
CA ILE A 353 -18.78 -5.05 -1.38
C ILE A 353 -19.72 -4.27 -2.29
N LEU A 354 -19.21 -3.86 -3.45
CA LEU A 354 -19.98 -3.18 -4.49
C LEU A 354 -20.68 -4.17 -5.41
N ASP A 355 -21.65 -3.68 -6.19
CA ASP A 355 -22.23 -4.45 -7.27
C ASP A 355 -21.14 -4.87 -8.27
N PRO A 356 -21.19 -6.11 -8.78
CA PRO A 356 -20.16 -6.63 -9.67
C PRO A 356 -20.24 -5.98 -11.05
N ILE A 357 -19.08 -5.73 -11.65
CA ILE A 357 -18.99 -5.41 -13.07
C ILE A 357 -18.81 -6.73 -13.83
N TRP A 358 -19.77 -7.04 -14.70
CA TRP A 358 -19.71 -8.20 -15.59
C TRP A 358 -19.05 -7.81 -16.91
N VAL A 359 -17.91 -8.42 -17.22
CA VAL A 359 -17.09 -8.10 -18.41
C VAL A 359 -16.54 -9.37 -19.05
N GLU A 360 -16.13 -9.28 -20.30
CA GLU A 360 -15.31 -10.32 -20.93
C GLU A 360 -13.85 -10.12 -20.52
N ILE A 361 -13.29 -11.11 -19.82
CA ILE A 361 -11.87 -11.13 -19.43
C ILE A 361 -11.17 -12.16 -20.32
N LEU A 362 -10.08 -11.73 -20.97
CA LEU A 362 -9.24 -12.64 -21.77
C LEU A 362 -8.67 -13.76 -20.88
N GLY A 363 -8.67 -14.99 -21.39
CA GLY A 363 -8.02 -16.11 -20.70
C GLY A 363 -6.53 -15.85 -20.51
N THR A 364 -6.04 -15.97 -19.28
CA THR A 364 -4.67 -15.63 -18.91
C THR A 364 -3.72 -16.82 -19.12
N GLU A 365 -2.52 -16.56 -19.63
CA GLU A 365 -1.44 -17.55 -19.66
C GLU A 365 -0.97 -17.83 -18.23
N GLY A 366 -0.96 -19.10 -17.83
CA GLY A 366 -0.59 -19.49 -16.47
C GLY A 366 -1.65 -19.15 -15.43
N ALA A 367 -2.93 -19.13 -15.83
CA ALA A 367 -4.06 -19.17 -14.90
C ALA A 367 -3.73 -20.13 -13.75
N TYR A 368 -3.81 -19.63 -12.51
CA TYR A 368 -3.31 -20.25 -11.29
C TYR A 368 -3.60 -21.77 -11.23
N GLU A 369 -2.61 -22.61 -11.54
CA GLU A 369 -2.55 -24.03 -11.10
C GLU A 369 -1.74 -24.18 -9.79
N GLY A 370 -1.23 -23.07 -9.24
CA GLY A 370 -0.51 -23.04 -7.96
C GLY A 370 -1.44 -23.09 -6.74
N GLU A 371 -0.89 -23.57 -5.61
CA GLU A 371 -1.59 -23.68 -4.32
C GLU A 371 -2.38 -22.40 -4.02
N LYS A 372 -3.71 -22.53 -3.91
CA LYS A 372 -4.59 -21.45 -3.46
C LYS A 372 -4.03 -20.86 -2.16
N PRO A 373 -4.18 -19.53 -1.90
CA PRO A 373 -3.91 -18.98 -0.59
C PRO A 373 -4.52 -19.88 0.48
N ARG A 374 -3.70 -20.38 1.41
CA ARG A 374 -4.04 -21.53 2.26
C ARG A 374 -5.37 -21.31 2.99
N ALA A 375 -6.36 -22.15 2.68
CA ALA A 375 -7.72 -22.05 3.20
C ALA A 375 -7.92 -22.71 4.59
N ASN A 376 -6.87 -23.25 5.23
CA ASN A 376 -7.00 -24.00 6.50
C ASN A 376 -6.14 -23.40 7.64
N PRO A 377 -6.76 -22.81 8.69
CA PRO A 377 -6.05 -22.17 9.79
C PRO A 377 -5.49 -23.10 10.88
N ASP A 378 -5.80 -24.40 10.86
CA ASP A 378 -5.39 -25.35 11.92
C ASP A 378 -4.18 -26.23 11.55
N GLU A 379 -3.63 -26.06 10.35
CA GLU A 379 -2.44 -26.80 9.94
C GLU A 379 -1.18 -26.00 10.32
N PRO A 380 -0.26 -26.55 11.14
CA PRO A 380 0.96 -25.85 11.50
C PRO A 380 1.80 -25.58 10.26
N VAL A 381 2.17 -24.32 10.07
CA VAL A 381 3.07 -23.89 9.01
C VAL A 381 4.46 -24.44 9.28
N ASP A 382 4.93 -25.39 8.45
CA ASP A 382 6.37 -25.62 8.32
C ASP A 382 6.98 -24.39 7.65
N ILE A 383 7.53 -23.51 8.48
CA ILE A 383 8.35 -22.39 8.03
C ILE A 383 9.58 -23.02 7.35
N PRO A 384 9.84 -22.77 6.05
CA PRO A 384 11.11 -23.13 5.46
C PRO A 384 12.20 -22.32 6.17
N THR A 385 12.74 -22.91 7.22
CA THR A 385 13.97 -22.48 7.87
C THR A 385 15.09 -22.88 6.92
N ASN A 386 15.23 -22.18 5.81
CA ASN A 386 16.50 -22.22 5.11
C ASN A 386 17.48 -21.45 6.00
N PRO A 387 18.46 -22.09 6.63
CA PRO A 387 19.35 -21.41 7.55
C PRO A 387 20.22 -20.45 6.74
N LEU A 388 20.04 -19.16 6.95
CA LEU A 388 21.11 -18.21 6.69
C LEU A 388 22.35 -18.70 7.48
N PRO A 389 23.54 -18.78 6.89
CA PRO A 389 24.73 -19.21 7.60
C PRO A 389 25.00 -18.22 8.74
N THR A 390 24.70 -18.63 9.97
CA THR A 390 25.00 -17.88 11.18
C THR A 390 26.51 -17.88 11.41
N PRO A 391 27.17 -16.72 11.55
CA PRO A 391 28.54 -16.68 12.06
C PRO A 391 28.55 -17.23 13.49
N ASP A 392 29.40 -18.22 13.73
CA ASP A 392 29.60 -18.82 15.04
C ASP A 392 30.05 -17.73 16.05
N LYS A 393 29.19 -17.51 17.05
CA LYS A 393 29.36 -16.72 18.29
C LYS A 393 28.90 -15.26 18.24
N ILE A 394 27.62 -15.07 18.53
CA ILE A 394 27.09 -13.84 19.13
C ILE A 394 27.06 -14.03 20.66
N PRO A 395 27.64 -13.10 21.47
CA PRO A 395 27.65 -13.21 22.93
C PRO A 395 26.24 -13.12 23.53
N ARG A 396 25.96 -13.95 24.54
CA ARG A 396 24.70 -13.94 25.32
C ARG A 396 24.57 -12.64 26.11
N MET A 397 23.51 -11.85 25.87
CA MET A 397 23.05 -10.85 26.84
C MET A 397 22.06 -11.52 27.82
N PRO A 398 22.19 -11.28 29.14
CA PRO A 398 21.37 -11.94 30.15
C PRO A 398 20.03 -11.22 30.40
N GLY A 399 18.96 -12.02 30.42
CA GLY A 399 17.79 -11.91 31.33
C GLY A 399 17.04 -10.58 31.43
N VAL A 400 15.91 -10.49 30.74
CA VAL A 400 14.75 -9.72 31.22
C VAL A 400 13.51 -10.62 31.16
N PRO A 401 12.76 -10.78 32.27
CA PRO A 401 11.65 -11.72 32.36
C PRO A 401 10.44 -11.22 31.58
N PHE A 402 9.80 -12.16 30.89
CA PHE A 402 8.50 -12.02 30.26
C PHE A 402 7.43 -11.84 31.34
N THR A 403 6.69 -10.74 31.34
CA THR A 403 5.48 -10.56 32.16
C THR A 403 4.23 -10.62 31.28
N PRO A 404 3.25 -11.49 31.58
CA PRO A 404 1.95 -11.44 30.95
C PRO A 404 1.12 -10.33 31.61
N ILE A 405 0.51 -9.45 30.82
CA ILE A 405 -0.42 -8.44 31.35
C ILE A 405 -1.82 -8.71 30.81
N GLY A 406 -2.71 -9.07 31.73
CA GLY A 406 -4.16 -9.09 31.53
C GLY A 406 -4.84 -7.82 32.04
N ALA A 407 -6.05 -7.61 31.52
CA ALA A 407 -7.21 -6.90 32.08
C ALA A 407 -7.11 -5.40 32.45
N GLY A 408 -7.47 -4.55 31.48
CA GLY A 408 -8.16 -3.24 31.60
C GLY A 408 -7.48 -2.10 32.37
N PRO A 409 -7.97 -0.83 32.32
CA PRO A 409 -9.12 -0.27 31.60
C PRO A 409 -8.76 1.02 30.83
N TRP A 410 -8.89 1.07 29.49
CA TRP A 410 -8.71 2.33 28.76
C TRP A 410 -9.85 2.65 27.81
N LYS A 411 -10.60 3.65 28.27
CA LYS A 411 -11.47 4.53 27.48
C LYS A 411 -10.64 5.26 26.42
N ARG A 412 -11.23 5.37 25.23
CA ARG A 412 -11.14 6.45 24.22
C ARG A 412 -9.83 7.27 24.24
N ILE A 413 -8.96 6.97 23.27
CA ILE A 413 -7.93 7.91 22.82
C ILE A 413 -8.53 8.70 21.63
N PRO A 414 -8.46 10.04 21.63
CA PRO A 414 -9.13 10.86 20.62
C PRO A 414 -8.30 10.96 19.33
N LEU A 415 -9.00 10.85 18.19
CA LEU A 415 -8.50 11.20 16.86
C LEU A 415 -8.22 12.71 16.76
N PRO A 416 -7.21 13.15 15.99
CA PRO A 416 -7.12 14.54 15.56
C PRO A 416 -8.36 14.88 14.74
N GLY A 417 -9.19 15.81 15.24
CA GLY A 417 -10.41 16.25 14.57
C GLY A 417 -11.73 15.68 15.10
N GLY A 418 -11.72 14.86 16.17
CA GLY A 418 -12.92 14.56 16.96
C GLY A 418 -14.09 13.90 16.20
N ARG A 419 -13.80 13.00 15.26
CA ARG A 419 -14.81 12.22 14.49
C ARG A 419 -14.78 10.74 14.90
N HIS A 420 -15.93 10.08 14.90
CA HIS A 420 -16.11 8.68 15.34
C HIS A 420 -16.14 7.74 14.12
N LEU A 421 -15.97 6.42 14.31
CA LEU A 421 -16.03 5.41 13.23
C LEU A 421 -17.35 5.47 12.42
N ASP A 422 -18.41 6.00 13.03
CA ASP A 422 -19.72 6.23 12.40
C ASP A 422 -19.72 7.32 11.30
N ASP A 423 -18.70 8.18 11.26
CA ASP A 423 -18.63 9.32 10.33
C ASP A 423 -18.10 8.94 8.95
N ALA A 424 -17.54 7.73 8.77
CA ALA A 424 -17.11 7.23 7.47
C ALA A 424 -18.30 6.97 6.50
N TRP A 425 -19.53 6.88 7.02
CA TRP A 425 -20.71 6.48 6.23
C TRP A 425 -21.89 7.47 6.25
N ARG A 426 -21.70 8.71 6.74
CA ARG A 426 -22.75 9.75 6.77
C ARG A 426 -22.49 10.95 5.86
N VAL A 427 -22.35 10.72 4.55
CA VAL A 427 -22.62 11.74 3.53
C VAL A 427 -23.53 11.18 2.44
N VAL A 428 -24.64 10.54 2.83
CA VAL A 428 -25.85 10.46 2.00
C VAL A 428 -27.05 10.43 2.93
N ARG A 429 -27.53 11.62 3.33
CA ARG A 429 -28.95 11.92 3.59
C ARG A 429 -29.06 13.31 4.23
N ARG A 430 -29.59 14.28 3.48
CA ARG A 430 -30.80 15.04 3.84
C ARG A 430 -31.27 15.96 2.70
N HIS A 431 -32.39 15.54 2.10
CA HIS A 431 -33.64 16.27 1.83
C HIS A 431 -33.71 17.62 1.08
N PRO A 432 -34.85 17.84 0.38
CA PRO A 432 -34.93 18.59 -0.87
C PRO A 432 -35.44 20.01 -0.68
N LEU A 433 -35.00 20.94 -1.54
CA LEU A 433 -35.84 22.06 -1.95
C LEU A 433 -35.40 22.59 -3.32
N ALA A 434 -36.32 22.50 -4.28
CA ALA A 434 -36.45 23.30 -5.51
C ALA A 434 -35.20 23.46 -6.42
N ASP A 435 -35.10 22.55 -7.39
CA ASP A 435 -35.13 22.92 -8.81
C ASP A 435 -35.57 21.69 -9.62
N ALA A 436 -36.88 21.62 -9.84
CA ALA A 436 -37.49 20.61 -10.67
C ALA A 436 -37.34 20.98 -12.16
N ILE A 437 -37.24 19.93 -12.98
CA ILE A 437 -37.31 19.88 -14.46
C ILE A 437 -35.92 19.75 -15.13
N THR A 438 -35.20 18.65 -14.86
CA THR A 438 -34.38 17.88 -15.85
C THR A 438 -33.69 16.61 -15.31
N ALA A 439 -33.85 16.22 -14.04
CA ALA A 439 -33.10 15.11 -13.42
C ALA A 439 -33.78 13.72 -13.41
N SER A 440 -34.94 13.54 -14.05
CA SER A 440 -35.68 12.27 -13.96
C SER A 440 -35.14 11.16 -14.86
N SER A 441 -34.35 11.45 -15.90
CA SER A 441 -33.84 10.41 -16.80
C SER A 441 -32.68 9.60 -16.19
N SER A 442 -31.73 10.25 -15.50
CA SER A 442 -30.48 9.60 -15.07
C SER A 442 -30.63 8.67 -13.85
N GLN A 443 -31.50 9.01 -12.89
CA GLN A 443 -31.80 8.10 -11.77
C GLN A 443 -32.67 6.91 -12.18
N GLN A 444 -33.55 7.13 -13.16
CA GLN A 444 -34.44 6.09 -13.68
C GLN A 444 -33.67 5.15 -14.61
N GLU A 445 -32.71 5.64 -15.41
CA GLU A 445 -31.75 4.81 -16.17
C GLU A 445 -30.82 4.02 -15.26
N ARG A 446 -30.29 4.58 -14.15
CA ARG A 446 -29.48 3.84 -13.16
C ARG A 446 -30.28 2.72 -12.47
N ALA A 447 -31.51 3.01 -12.05
CA ALA A 447 -32.37 2.02 -11.40
C ALA A 447 -32.88 0.93 -12.38
N VAL A 448 -32.99 1.25 -13.67
CA VAL A 448 -33.29 0.29 -14.75
C VAL A 448 -32.04 -0.53 -15.09
N ALA A 449 -30.85 0.06 -15.15
CA ALA A 449 -29.60 -0.66 -15.40
C ALA A 449 -29.24 -1.66 -14.27
N ILE A 450 -29.49 -1.31 -13.00
CA ILE A 450 -29.31 -2.23 -11.85
C ILE A 450 -30.31 -3.40 -11.90
N LYS A 451 -31.47 -3.24 -12.56
CA LYS A 451 -32.48 -4.30 -12.67
C LYS A 451 -32.16 -5.37 -13.72
N ASP A 452 -31.32 -5.04 -14.70
CA ASP A 452 -30.96 -5.93 -15.81
C ASP A 452 -29.56 -6.56 -15.66
N GLN A 453 -28.77 -6.16 -14.64
CA GLN A 453 -27.49 -6.81 -14.36
C GLN A 453 -27.69 -8.19 -13.74
N PRO A 454 -26.89 -9.21 -14.14
CA PRO A 454 -26.95 -10.52 -13.51
C PRO A 454 -26.70 -10.39 -11.99
N PRO A 455 -27.45 -11.14 -11.16
CA PRO A 455 -27.20 -11.16 -9.73
C PRO A 455 -25.77 -11.63 -9.46
N MET A 456 -25.19 -11.18 -8.34
CA MET A 456 -23.88 -11.67 -7.90
C MET A 456 -23.98 -13.16 -7.59
N ARG A 457 -23.02 -13.94 -8.12
CA ARG A 457 -22.96 -15.40 -7.97
C ARG A 457 -21.52 -15.86 -7.71
N HIS A 458 -21.42 -17.05 -7.15
CA HIS A 458 -20.23 -17.85 -6.86
C HIS A 458 -19.24 -17.27 -5.85
N LEU A 459 -19.50 -16.08 -5.29
CA LEU A 459 -18.64 -15.50 -4.27
C LEU A 459 -18.68 -16.32 -2.98
N LYS A 460 -17.52 -16.82 -2.56
CA LYS A 460 -17.27 -17.36 -1.23
C LYS A 460 -16.49 -16.36 -0.42
N SER A 461 -17.06 -15.91 0.67
CA SER A 461 -16.43 -14.93 1.54
C SER A 461 -16.39 -15.39 3.00
N SER A 462 -15.26 -15.12 3.66
CA SER A 462 -15.06 -15.42 5.07
C SER A 462 -14.48 -14.23 5.80
N HIS A 463 -15.07 -13.90 6.94
CA HIS A 463 -14.71 -12.75 7.75
C HIS A 463 -14.53 -13.21 9.21
N GLY A 464 -13.32 -13.06 9.73
CA GLY A 464 -12.96 -13.56 11.05
C GLY A 464 -12.34 -12.50 11.95
N SER A 465 -12.76 -12.46 13.22
CA SER A 465 -12.10 -11.67 14.26
C SER A 465 -12.04 -12.38 15.61
N VAL A 466 -10.92 -12.32 16.35
CA VAL A 466 -10.94 -12.80 17.76
C VAL A 466 -11.59 -11.75 18.66
N SER A 467 -11.26 -10.47 18.49
CA SER A 467 -11.88 -9.37 19.23
C SER A 467 -12.02 -8.12 18.39
N GLY A 468 -13.19 -7.49 18.47
CA GLY A 468 -13.54 -6.30 17.71
C GLY A 468 -14.87 -6.49 17.00
N SER A 469 -15.54 -5.40 16.65
CA SER A 469 -16.83 -5.48 15.97
C SER A 469 -16.64 -5.62 14.47
N MET A 470 -17.56 -6.34 13.82
CA MET A 470 -17.56 -6.52 12.37
C MET A 470 -18.81 -5.87 11.77
N GLU A 471 -18.64 -4.97 10.81
CA GLU A 471 -19.72 -4.38 10.01
C GLU A 471 -19.49 -4.66 8.53
N LEU A 472 -20.37 -5.46 7.94
CA LEU A 472 -20.29 -5.92 6.56
C LEU A 472 -21.47 -5.38 5.77
N LYS A 473 -21.20 -4.83 4.58
CA LYS A 473 -22.21 -4.33 3.64
C LYS A 473 -22.06 -5.03 2.30
N TYR A 474 -23.07 -5.79 1.92
CA TYR A 474 -23.15 -6.51 0.65
C TYR A 474 -24.19 -5.86 -0.27
N PRO A 475 -24.00 -5.94 -1.60
CA PRO A 475 -24.85 -5.22 -2.54
C PRO A 475 -26.26 -5.83 -2.64
N ALA A 476 -27.18 -5.06 -3.22
CA ALA A 476 -28.56 -5.53 -3.42
C ALA A 476 -28.65 -6.68 -4.44
N SER A 477 -27.68 -6.82 -5.33
CA SER A 477 -27.56 -7.94 -6.29
C SER A 477 -27.09 -9.25 -5.64
N TRP A 478 -26.61 -9.24 -4.39
CA TRP A 478 -26.15 -10.44 -3.70
C TRP A 478 -27.32 -11.37 -3.33
N GLU A 479 -27.16 -12.65 -3.66
CA GLU A 479 -28.03 -13.75 -3.27
C GLU A 479 -27.17 -14.94 -2.81
N GLY A 480 -27.57 -15.60 -1.72
CA GLY A 480 -26.76 -16.65 -1.13
C GLY A 480 -27.16 -16.97 0.30
N THR A 481 -26.28 -17.73 0.98
CA THR A 481 -26.38 -18.04 2.41
C THR A 481 -25.45 -17.19 3.24
N VAL A 482 -25.88 -16.94 4.47
CA VAL A 482 -25.12 -16.31 5.55
C VAL A 482 -25.03 -17.31 6.68
N GLU A 483 -23.81 -17.53 7.16
CA GLU A 483 -23.52 -18.26 8.39
C GLU A 483 -22.73 -17.32 9.30
N ALA A 484 -23.27 -17.02 10.48
CA ALA A 484 -22.61 -16.14 11.44
C ALA A 484 -22.55 -16.81 12.81
N GLU A 485 -21.35 -16.90 13.37
CA GLU A 485 -21.10 -17.55 14.65
C GLU A 485 -20.25 -16.68 15.58
N SER A 486 -20.71 -16.54 16.82
CA SER A 486 -19.96 -15.81 17.85
C SER A 486 -20.11 -16.41 19.25
N ILE A 487 -19.05 -16.32 20.06
CA ILE A 487 -19.11 -16.70 21.48
C ILE A 487 -19.81 -15.62 22.31
N SER A 488 -19.58 -14.33 21.99
CA SER A 488 -20.11 -13.20 22.76
C SER A 488 -20.29 -11.95 21.90
N GLY A 489 -21.25 -11.09 22.27
CA GLY A 489 -21.71 -9.99 21.42
C GLY A 489 -23.05 -10.29 20.75
N LYS A 490 -23.50 -9.42 19.85
CA LYS A 490 -24.77 -9.55 19.11
C LYS A 490 -24.49 -9.88 17.65
N ILE A 491 -25.34 -10.72 17.07
CA ILE A 491 -25.35 -11.00 15.64
C ILE A 491 -26.63 -10.37 15.06
N ASP A 492 -26.47 -9.31 14.26
CA ASP A 492 -27.54 -8.62 13.54
C ASP A 492 -27.36 -8.82 12.03
N ILE A 493 -28.26 -9.60 11.43
CA ILE A 493 -28.29 -9.82 9.98
C ILE A 493 -29.58 -9.20 9.46
N ARG A 494 -29.47 -8.23 8.56
CA ARG A 494 -30.60 -7.49 8.01
C ARG A 494 -30.42 -7.13 6.54
N GLY A 495 -31.53 -6.79 5.90
CA GLY A 495 -31.56 -6.44 4.49
C GLY A 495 -32.92 -6.74 3.87
N LYS A 496 -33.17 -6.17 2.69
CA LYS A 496 -34.38 -6.48 1.94
C LYS A 496 -34.34 -7.94 1.47
N ASP A 497 -35.45 -8.65 1.67
CA ASP A 497 -35.65 -10.06 1.27
C ASP A 497 -34.72 -11.09 1.94
N VAL A 498 -34.00 -10.68 2.98
CA VAL A 498 -33.22 -11.58 3.85
C VAL A 498 -34.17 -12.33 4.79
N LYS A 499 -34.01 -13.66 4.88
CA LYS A 499 -34.77 -14.54 5.76
C LYS A 499 -33.83 -15.21 6.75
N ILE A 500 -34.20 -15.19 8.03
CA ILE A 500 -33.49 -15.92 9.07
C ILE A 500 -34.03 -17.34 9.12
N ASP A 501 -33.16 -18.33 8.91
CA ASP A 501 -33.53 -19.75 8.88
C ASP A 501 -33.50 -20.38 10.27
N SER A 502 -32.45 -20.10 11.03
CA SER A 502 -32.26 -20.66 12.36
C SER A 502 -31.41 -19.77 13.25
N ARG A 503 -31.53 -19.98 14.57
CA ARG A 503 -30.71 -19.32 15.59
C ARG A 503 -30.30 -20.32 16.66
N THR A 504 -29.01 -20.38 16.95
CA THR A 504 -28.44 -21.20 18.02
C THR A 504 -28.11 -20.31 19.22
N LYS A 505 -28.34 -20.81 20.43
CA LYS A 505 -28.13 -20.04 21.67
C LYS A 505 -26.69 -20.11 22.19
N TRP A 506 -26.00 -21.23 22.00
CA TRP A 506 -24.62 -21.42 22.41
C TRP A 506 -23.91 -22.49 21.55
N PRO A 507 -22.78 -22.15 20.88
CA PRO A 507 -22.37 -20.77 20.58
C PRO A 507 -23.51 -20.00 19.88
N LYS A 508 -23.48 -18.67 19.91
CA LYS A 508 -24.52 -17.90 19.22
C LYS A 508 -24.31 -18.11 17.73
N GLY A 509 -25.31 -18.64 17.06
CA GLY A 509 -25.27 -18.88 15.62
C GLY A 509 -26.50 -18.28 14.97
N VAL A 510 -26.36 -17.69 13.80
CA VAL A 510 -27.48 -17.27 12.96
C VAL A 510 -27.22 -17.74 11.53
N HIS A 511 -28.15 -18.53 11.00
CA HIS A 511 -28.17 -18.87 9.59
C HIS A 511 -29.28 -18.08 8.90
N ALA A 512 -28.95 -17.51 7.75
CA ALA A 512 -29.89 -16.75 6.95
C ALA A 512 -29.63 -16.97 5.46
N HIS A 513 -30.59 -16.60 4.63
CA HIS A 513 -30.40 -16.58 3.18
C HIS A 513 -31.16 -15.42 2.54
N LYS A 514 -30.77 -15.09 1.31
CA LYS A 514 -31.50 -14.21 0.40
C LYS A 514 -31.44 -14.80 -1.01
N GLY A 515 -32.58 -14.82 -1.71
CA GLY A 515 -32.64 -15.36 -3.06
C GLY A 515 -32.25 -16.84 -3.09
N GLN A 516 -31.42 -17.24 -4.06
CA GLN A 516 -30.98 -18.63 -4.20
C GLN A 516 -29.77 -18.96 -3.29
N PRO A 517 -29.90 -19.91 -2.34
CA PRO A 517 -28.86 -20.22 -1.35
C PRO A 517 -27.50 -20.66 -1.93
N TRP A 518 -27.49 -21.33 -3.08
CA TRP A 518 -26.26 -21.88 -3.69
C TRP A 518 -25.49 -20.87 -4.54
N ASN A 519 -25.97 -19.62 -4.66
CA ASN A 519 -25.30 -18.63 -5.48
C ASN A 519 -24.04 -18.13 -4.81
N CYS A 520 -24.12 -17.57 -3.60
CA CYS A 520 -22.97 -17.10 -2.84
C CYS A 520 -23.00 -17.66 -1.42
N GLN A 521 -21.85 -17.62 -0.74
CA GLN A 521 -21.73 -17.96 0.66
C GLN A 521 -20.92 -16.90 1.38
N VAL A 522 -21.44 -16.40 2.52
CA VAL A 522 -20.67 -15.55 3.44
C VAL A 522 -20.65 -16.19 4.83
N SER A 523 -19.46 -16.35 5.39
CA SER A 523 -19.25 -16.79 6.77
C SER A 523 -18.65 -15.68 7.63
N LEU A 524 -19.25 -15.44 8.79
CA LEU A 524 -18.77 -14.53 9.82
C LEU A 524 -18.44 -15.33 11.07
N GLY A 525 -17.25 -15.12 11.63
CA GLY A 525 -16.81 -15.80 12.85
C GLY A 525 -16.14 -14.86 13.82
N SER A 526 -16.60 -14.83 15.08
CA SER A 526 -15.89 -14.12 16.14
C SER A 526 -15.89 -14.79 17.51
N VAL A 527 -14.92 -14.41 18.34
CA VAL A 527 -14.95 -14.75 19.78
C VAL A 527 -15.66 -13.66 20.58
N SER A 528 -15.41 -12.39 20.26
CA SER A 528 -16.04 -11.26 20.93
C SER A 528 -16.17 -10.03 20.04
N GLY A 529 -17.34 -9.39 20.12
CA GLY A 529 -17.66 -8.21 19.32
C GLY A 529 -19.06 -8.33 18.74
N ASP A 530 -19.63 -7.22 18.30
CA ASP A 530 -20.90 -7.26 17.58
C ASP A 530 -20.63 -7.55 16.10
N GLU A 531 -21.45 -8.42 15.51
CA GLU A 531 -21.42 -8.77 14.09
C GLU A 531 -22.67 -8.20 13.42
N ILE A 532 -22.46 -7.35 12.43
CA ILE A 532 -23.52 -6.70 11.66
C ILE A 532 -23.31 -7.03 10.18
N LEU A 533 -24.28 -7.68 9.55
CA LEU A 533 -24.32 -7.88 8.11
C LEU A 533 -25.57 -7.19 7.53
N ILE A 534 -25.33 -6.31 6.56
CA ILE A 534 -26.38 -5.60 5.82
C ILE A 534 -26.31 -6.03 4.35
N VAL A 535 -27.41 -6.53 3.82
CA VAL A 535 -27.53 -6.90 2.40
C VAL A 535 -28.50 -5.94 1.69
N GLY A 536 -27.99 -5.17 0.74
CA GLY A 536 -28.75 -4.16 0.00
C GLY A 536 -29.12 -2.95 0.86
N GLU A 537 -30.31 -2.38 0.62
CA GLU A 537 -30.80 -1.22 1.37
C GLU A 537 -31.27 -1.59 2.79
N GLU A 538 -30.96 -0.73 3.77
CA GLU A 538 -31.51 -0.84 5.13
C GLU A 538 -33.03 -0.61 5.10
N ARG A 539 -33.76 -1.49 5.81
CA ARG A 539 -35.20 -1.35 6.03
C ARG A 539 -35.50 -0.56 7.29
#